data_AF-A0A7Y1W0G5-F1
#
_entry.id   AF-A0A7Y1W0G5-F1
#
_cell.length_a   1.000
_cell.length_b   1.000
_cell.length_c   1.000
_cell.angle_alpha   90.00
_cell.angle_beta   90.00
_cell.angle_gamma   90.00
#
_symmetry.space_group_name_H-M   'P 1'
#
loop_
_entity.id
_entity.type
_entity.pdbx_description
1 polymer ?
#
loop_
_entity_poly.entity_id
_entity_poly.type
_entity_poly.pdbx_seq_one_letter_code
_entity_poly.pdbx_strand_id
1 'polypeptide(L)'
;MVGGISGWQLLILLLIVVLVFGTKRLRNIGSDLGSAVKGFRKGMEDEDKDETAEQIASESSASSESDTETRDKQAAPRSPGTDV
;
A
#
# COMPACT_ATOMS: atom_id res chain seq x y z
N MET A 1 -19.93 -34.59 -2.83
CA MET A 1 -18.72 -34.64 -1.96
C MET A 1 -17.78 -33.49 -2.33
N VAL A 2 -18.22 -32.24 -2.16
CA VAL A 2 -17.32 -31.07 -2.22
C VAL A 2 -17.77 -30.17 -1.08
N GLY A 3 -17.49 -30.64 0.13
CA GLY A 3 -17.75 -29.89 1.35
C GLY A 3 -16.65 -28.85 1.52
N GLY A 4 -16.97 -27.62 1.15
CA GLY A 4 -16.45 -26.40 1.76
C GLY A 4 -14.93 -26.32 1.88
N ILE A 5 -14.31 -25.69 0.89
CA ILE A 5 -13.21 -24.76 1.20
C ILE A 5 -13.84 -23.66 2.06
N SER A 6 -14.00 -23.93 3.36
CA SER A 6 -14.60 -22.97 4.28
C SER A 6 -13.68 -21.76 4.37
N GLY A 7 -14.25 -20.56 4.55
CA GLY A 7 -13.47 -19.32 4.64
C GLY A 7 -12.39 -19.37 5.73
N TRP A 8 -12.58 -20.23 6.74
CA TRP A 8 -11.61 -20.52 7.78
C TRP A 8 -10.31 -21.15 7.26
N GLN A 9 -10.37 -22.10 6.32
CA GLN A 9 -9.20 -22.75 5.74
C GLN A 9 -8.39 -21.76 4.89
N LEU A 10 -9.08 -20.88 4.15
CA LEU A 10 -8.41 -19.83 3.36
C LEU A 10 -7.68 -18.84 4.27
N LEU A 11 -8.25 -18.49 5.43
CA LEU A 11 -7.60 -17.60 6.39
C LEU A 11 -6.30 -18.20 6.95
N ILE A 12 -6.33 -19.48 7.35
CA ILE A 12 -5.12 -20.19 7.82
C ILE A 12 -4.08 -20.25 6.71
N LEU A 13 -4.48 -20.59 5.48
CA LEU A 13 -3.55 -20.68 4.35
C LEU A 13 -2.92 -19.30 4.03
N LEU A 14 -3.72 -18.23 4.04
CA LEU A 14 -3.26 -16.87 3.84
C LEU A 14 -2.21 -16.48 4.89
N LEU A 15 -2.44 -16.82 6.15
CA LEU A 15 -1.50 -16.54 7.24
C LEU A 15 -0.14 -17.19 6.96
N ILE A 16 -0.13 -18.47 6.57
CA ILE A 16 1.11 -19.20 6.25
C ILE A 16 1.84 -18.55 5.07
N VAL A 17 1.11 -18.17 4.01
CA VAL A 17 1.70 -17.47 2.85
C VAL A 17 2.33 -16.14 3.29
N VAL A 18 1.64 -15.35 4.11
CA VAL A 18 2.18 -14.08 4.64
C VAL A 18 3.44 -14.30 5.48
N LEU A 19 3.50 -15.37 6.28
CA LEU A 19 4.67 -15.71 7.08
C LEU A 19 5.87 -16.12 6.22
N VAL A 20 5.64 -16.92 5.17
CA VAL A 20 6.71 -17.39 4.25
C VAL A 20 7.24 -16.26 3.37
N PHE A 21 6.34 -15.48 2.76
CA PHE A 21 6.73 -14.39 1.85
C PHE A 21 7.08 -13.09 2.59
N GLY A 22 6.60 -12.93 3.83
CA GLY A 22 6.69 -11.70 4.60
C GLY A 22 5.72 -10.61 4.12
N THR A 23 5.29 -9.74 5.05
CA THR A 23 4.36 -8.63 4.74
C THR A 23 4.95 -7.59 3.79
N LYS A 24 6.28 -7.44 3.75
CA LYS A 24 6.97 -6.46 2.89
C LYS A 24 6.89 -6.83 1.40
N ARG A 25 7.04 -8.10 1.05
CA ARG A 25 6.90 -8.59 -0.33
C ARG A 25 5.44 -8.57 -0.77
N LEU A 26 4.54 -9.00 0.12
CA LEU A 26 3.11 -9.02 -0.14
C LEU A 26 2.53 -7.61 -0.31
N ARG A 27 3.05 -6.59 0.42
CA ARG A 27 2.62 -5.20 0.26
C ARG A 27 3.07 -4.58 -1.06
N ASN A 28 4.32 -4.82 -1.48
CA ASN A 28 4.81 -4.31 -2.78
C ASN A 28 3.98 -4.90 -3.93
N ILE A 29 3.85 -6.23 -3.99
CA ILE A 29 3.09 -6.91 -5.05
C ILE A 29 1.58 -6.62 -4.92
N GLY A 30 1.07 -6.58 -3.69
CA GLY A 30 -0.34 -6.30 -3.41
C GLY A 30 -0.76 -4.87 -3.72
N SER A 31 0.14 -3.89 -3.64
CA SER A 31 -0.13 -2.50 -4.06
C SER A 31 -0.35 -2.42 -5.57
N ASP A 32 0.50 -3.08 -6.35
CA ASP A 32 0.43 -3.08 -7.81
C ASP A 32 -0.80 -3.85 -8.30
N LEU A 33 -1.02 -5.06 -7.78
CA LEU A 33 -2.22 -5.85 -8.08
C LEU A 33 -3.49 -5.18 -7.56
N GLY A 34 -3.45 -4.60 -6.37
CA GLY A 34 -4.59 -3.91 -5.76
C GLY A 34 -5.02 -2.69 -6.55
N SER A 35 -4.07 -1.94 -7.11
CA SER A 35 -4.36 -0.79 -7.97
C SER A 35 -5.03 -1.21 -9.28
N ALA A 36 -4.55 -2.30 -9.90
CA ALA A 36 -5.17 -2.85 -11.11
C ALA A 36 -6.59 -3.38 -10.85
N VAL A 37 -6.78 -4.11 -9.75
CA VAL A 37 -8.10 -4.63 -9.33
C VAL A 37 -9.06 -3.50 -8.94
N LYS A 38 -8.56 -2.41 -8.33
CA LYS A 38 -9.38 -1.22 -8.00
C LYS A 38 -9.93 -0.56 -9.27
N GLY A 39 -9.11 -0.43 -10.32
CA GLY A 39 -9.56 0.09 -11.62
C GLY A 39 -10.57 -0.82 -12.30
N PHE A 40 -10.36 -2.15 -12.25
CA PHE A 40 -11.31 -3.13 -12.77
C PHE A 40 -12.65 -3.07 -12.04
N ARG A 41 -12.65 -3.01 -10.70
CA ARG A 41 -13.89 -2.90 -9.92
C ARG A 41 -14.61 -1.58 -10.20
N LYS A 42 -13.87 -0.48 -10.29
CA LYS A 42 -14.46 0.83 -10.63
C LYS A 42 -15.08 0.84 -12.03
N GLY A 43 -14.40 0.30 -13.04
CA GLY A 43 -14.94 0.22 -14.41
C GLY A 43 -16.18 -0.66 -14.50
N MET A 44 -16.22 -1.78 -13.76
CA MET A 44 -17.39 -2.65 -13.72
C MET A 44 -18.55 -2.01 -12.93
N GLU A 45 -18.26 -1.27 -11.86
CA GLU A 45 -19.26 -0.46 -11.16
C GLU A 45 -19.78 0.71 -12.00
N ASP A 46 -18.96 1.31 -12.87
CA ASP A 46 -19.36 2.41 -13.76
C ASP A 46 -20.26 1.90 -14.92
N GLU A 47 -20.03 0.71 -15.47
CA GLU A 47 -20.95 0.08 -16.45
C GLU A 47 -22.33 -0.25 -15.84
N ASP A 48 -22.36 -0.59 -14.54
CA ASP A 48 -23.62 -0.83 -13.80
C ASP A 48 -24.27 0.49 -13.32
N LYS A 49 -23.56 1.63 -13.34
CA LYS A 49 -23.98 2.95 -12.82
C LYS A 49 -24.03 4.05 -13.89
N ASP A 50 -24.38 3.71 -15.13
CA ASP A 50 -24.71 4.69 -16.18
C ASP A 50 -25.95 5.57 -15.87
N GLU A 51 -26.43 5.58 -14.62
CA GLU A 51 -27.27 6.63 -14.06
C GLU A 51 -26.68 7.15 -12.73
N THR A 52 -25.78 8.14 -12.83
CA THR A 52 -25.43 9.15 -11.80
C THR A 52 -24.02 9.08 -11.19
N ALA A 53 -23.28 10.15 -11.49
CA ALA A 53 -22.19 10.79 -10.74
C ALA A 53 -20.75 10.42 -11.10
N GLU A 54 -20.19 11.27 -11.98
CA GLU A 54 -18.83 11.79 -11.87
C GLU A 54 -18.42 12.03 -10.41
N GLN A 55 -17.47 11.26 -9.88
CA GLN A 55 -16.44 11.71 -8.93
C GLN A 55 -15.50 10.55 -8.51
N ILE A 56 -14.51 10.90 -7.68
CA ILE A 56 -13.36 10.11 -7.23
C ILE A 56 -12.19 10.24 -8.22
N ALA A 57 -11.56 11.43 -8.28
CA ALA A 57 -10.49 11.88 -7.38
C ALA A 57 -9.21 11.03 -7.59
N SER A 58 -8.13 11.57 -8.14
CA SER A 58 -7.24 12.55 -7.49
C SER A 58 -6.90 12.20 -6.03
N GLU A 59 -6.47 10.96 -5.81
CA GLU A 59 -5.64 10.60 -4.65
C GLU A 59 -4.40 9.84 -5.13
N SER A 60 -3.49 10.59 -5.75
CA SER A 60 -2.08 10.22 -5.87
C SER A 60 -1.29 11.13 -4.93
N SER A 61 -1.48 11.00 -3.62
CA SER A 61 -0.58 11.49 -2.58
C SER A 61 -1.14 11.09 -1.20
N ALA A 62 -0.54 10.09 -0.57
CA ALA A 62 -0.10 10.15 0.83
C ALA A 62 0.27 8.76 1.39
N SER A 63 1.55 8.65 1.74
CA SER A 63 2.09 7.90 2.89
C SER A 63 2.31 6.38 2.74
N SER A 64 3.59 6.00 2.64
CA SER A 64 4.29 5.60 3.86
C SER A 64 5.80 5.65 3.64
N GLU A 65 6.39 6.80 3.97
CA GLU A 65 7.69 6.81 4.63
C GLU A 65 7.59 5.91 5.87
N SER A 66 8.60 5.07 6.07
CA SER A 66 8.84 4.42 7.35
C SER A 66 10.34 4.28 7.50
N ASP A 67 10.87 5.19 8.32
CA ASP A 67 12.13 5.19 9.03
C ASP A 67 12.84 3.83 9.13
N THR A 68 14.13 3.83 8.81
CA THR A 68 15.09 3.14 9.64
C THR A 68 16.18 4.14 10.02
N GLU A 69 16.01 4.63 11.23
CA GLU A 69 16.95 5.37 12.06
C GLU A 69 18.40 4.83 11.94
N THR A 70 19.34 5.70 11.61
CA THR A 70 20.68 5.66 12.20
C THR A 70 21.06 7.09 12.54
N ARG A 71 20.79 7.43 13.80
CA ARG A 71 21.48 8.48 14.54
C ARG A 71 22.99 8.26 14.41
N ASP A 72 23.70 9.22 13.82
CA ASP A 72 25.00 9.57 14.36
C ASP A 72 25.13 11.09 14.46
N LYS A 73 25.56 11.51 15.64
CA LYS A 73 25.50 12.88 16.13
C LYS A 73 26.74 13.64 15.64
N GLN A 74 26.53 14.93 15.37
CA GLN A 74 27.39 16.00 15.90
C GLN A 74 28.85 16.08 15.44
N ALA A 75 29.16 17.11 14.64
CA ALA A 75 30.00 18.25 15.06
C ALA A 75 30.55 19.02 13.83
N ALA A 76 30.14 20.29 13.69
CA ALA A 76 30.99 21.44 13.34
C ALA A 76 30.10 22.62 12.91
N PRO A 77 29.83 23.61 13.79
CA PRO A 77 29.17 24.85 13.36
C PRO A 77 30.13 25.61 12.44
N ARG A 78 29.68 25.87 11.21
CA ARG A 78 30.40 26.76 10.29
C ARG A 78 30.19 28.18 10.78
N SER A 79 31.29 28.81 11.17
CA SER A 79 31.36 30.20 11.62
C SER A 79 30.71 31.13 10.58
N PRO A 80 29.82 32.05 10.98
CA PRO A 80 29.37 33.11 10.09
C PRO A 80 30.55 34.05 9.78
N GLY A 81 30.72 34.36 8.50
CA GLY A 81 31.71 35.31 8.01
C GLY A 81 31.47 36.71 8.57
N THR A 82 32.55 37.41 8.81
CA THR A 82 32.58 38.82 9.21
C THR A 82 32.49 39.66 7.95
N ASP A 83 31.38 40.37 7.76
CA ASP A 83 31.23 41.41 6.74
C ASP A 83 31.41 42.79 7.41
N VAL A 84 32.66 43.25 7.57
CA VAL A 84 33.07 44.68 7.55
C VAL A 84 34.57 44.77 7.19
#